data_AF-A0A180FMP4-F1
#
_entry.id   AF-A0A180FMP4-F1
#
_cell.length_a   1.000
_cell.length_b   1.000
_cell.length_c   1.000
_cell.angle_alpha   90.00
_cell.angle_beta   90.00
_cell.angle_gamma   90.00
#
_symmetry.space_group_name_H-M   'P 1'
#
loop_
_entity.id
_entity.type
_entity.pdbx_description
1 polymer ?
#
loop_
_entity_poly.entity_id
_entity_poly.type
_entity_poly.pdbx_seq_one_letter_code
_entity_poly.pdbx_strand_id
1 'polypeptide(L)' 'MGMRDVMAHHYFEIDVNVVFRALRVNVPPLLAAIREIKGSIYSI' A
#
# COMPACT_ATOMS: atom_id res chain seq x y z
N MET A 1 -9.90 -13.85 3.31
CA MET A 1 -9.14 -13.53 2.09
C MET A 1 -8.99 -12.01 2.03
N GLY A 2 -7.79 -11.47 2.30
CA GLY A 2 -7.55 -10.02 2.35
C GLY A 2 -6.67 -9.56 1.18
N MET A 3 -6.58 -8.25 0.92
CA MET A 3 -5.85 -7.71 -0.25
C MET A 3 -4.40 -8.23 -0.36
N ARG A 4 -3.70 -8.39 0.78
CA ARG A 4 -2.35 -8.99 0.83
C ARG A 4 -2.31 -10.42 0.26
N ASP A 5 -3.32 -11.22 0.57
CA ASP A 5 -3.41 -12.62 0.14
C ASP A 5 -3.69 -12.73 -1.36
N VAL A 6 -4.53 -11.85 -1.89
CA VAL A 6 -4.79 -11.72 -3.33
C VAL A 6 -3.52 -11.31 -4.09
N MET A 7 -2.75 -10.35 -3.58
CA MET A 7 -1.49 -9.94 -4.20
C MET A 7 -0.38 -10.99 -4.10
N ALA A 8 -0.36 -11.84 -3.06
CA ALA A 8 0.68 -12.84 -2.87
C ALA A 8 0.43 -14.13 -3.66
N HIS A 9 -0.83 -14.55 -3.76
CA HIS A 9 -1.17 -15.91 -4.25
C HIS A 9 -2.07 -15.91 -5.49
N HIS A 10 -2.79 -14.81 -5.77
CA HIS A 10 -3.73 -14.70 -6.90
C HIS A 10 -3.35 -13.57 -7.88
N TYR A 11 -2.08 -13.16 -7.89
CA TYR A 11 -1.61 -12.01 -8.68
C TYR A 11 -1.74 -12.20 -10.20
N PHE A 12 -1.88 -13.43 -10.67
CA PHE A 12 -2.07 -13.73 -12.10
C PHE A 12 -3.46 -13.28 -12.61
N GLU A 13 -4.44 -13.15 -11.72
CA GLU A 13 -5.82 -12.75 -12.05
C GLU A 13 -6.12 -11.30 -11.65
N ILE A 14 -5.11 -10.58 -11.12
CA ILE A 14 -5.28 -9.19 -10.71
C ILE A 14 -5.38 -8.29 -11.96
N ASP A 15 -6.45 -7.51 -12.02
CA ASP A 15 -6.63 -6.45 -13.00
C ASP A 15 -5.54 -5.37 -12.83
N VAL A 16 -4.78 -5.11 -13.89
CA VAL A 16 -3.74 -4.08 -13.95
C VAL A 16 -4.26 -2.69 -13.58
N ASN A 17 -5.54 -2.40 -13.87
CA ASN A 17 -6.15 -1.12 -13.52
C ASN A 17 -6.30 -0.95 -12.01
N VAL A 18 -6.54 -2.04 -11.28
CA VAL A 18 -6.59 -2.05 -9.81
C VAL A 18 -5.21 -1.76 -9.24
N VAL A 19 -4.16 -2.38 -9.81
CA VAL A 19 -2.76 -2.10 -9.41
C VAL A 19 -2.41 -0.65 -9.67
N PHE A 20 -2.69 -0.15 -10.88
CA PHE A 20 -2.38 1.23 -11.25
C PHE A 20 -3.11 2.24 -10.35
N ARG A 21 -4.39 1.99 -10.05
CA ARG A 21 -5.16 2.80 -9.11
C ARG A 21 -4.56 2.75 -7.70
N ALA A 22 -4.19 1.57 -7.21
CA ALA A 22 -3.59 1.42 -5.89
C ALA A 22 -2.28 2.23 -5.78
N LEU A 23 -1.42 2.17 -6.81
CA LEU A 23 -0.18 2.93 -6.88
C LEU A 23 -0.41 4.45 -6.87
N ARG A 24 -1.49 4.93 -7.50
CA ARG A 24 -1.78 6.37 -7.59
C ARG A 24 -2.57 6.93 -6.41
N VAL A 25 -3.45 6.13 -5.82
CA VAL A 25 -4.42 6.61 -4.82
C VAL A 25 -4.05 6.15 -3.41
N ASN A 26 -3.62 4.90 -3.24
CA ASN A 26 -3.47 4.30 -1.92
C ASN A 26 -2.01 4.34 -1.40
N VAL A 27 -1.02 4.21 -2.29
CA VAL A 27 0.40 4.23 -1.90
C VAL A 27 0.89 5.61 -1.41
N PRO A 28 0.52 6.75 -2.03
CA PRO A 28 1.01 8.05 -1.55
C PRO A 28 0.55 8.42 -0.12
N PRO A 29 -0.73 8.22 0.26
CA PRO A 29 -1.15 8.41 1.65
C PRO A 29 -0.43 7.47 2.63
N LEU A 30 -0.15 6.22 2.21
CA LEU A 30 0.61 5.29 3.03
C LEU A 30 2.04 5.78 3.30
N LEU A 31 2.71 6.35 2.30
CA LEU A 31 4.04 6.96 2.49
C LEU A 31 4.00 8.13 3.48
N ALA A 32 2.95 8.97 3.42
CA ALA A 32 2.77 10.06 4.37
C ALA A 32 2.62 9.53 5.80
N ALA A 33 1.77 8.51 6.01
CA ALA A 33 1.58 7.87 7.31
C ALA A 33 2.88 7.25 7.85
N ILE A 34 3.67 6.57 7.01
CA ILE A 34 4.97 6.01 7.41
C ILE A 34 5.93 7.11 7.86
N ARG A 35 5.96 8.25 7.14
CA ARG A 35 6.82 9.38 7.51
C ARG A 35 6.39 10.03 8.83
N GLU A 36 5.09 10.14 9.07
CA GLU A 36 4.54 10.64 10.32
C GLU A 36 4.92 9.74 11.50
N ILE A 37 4.68 8.43 11.38
CA ILE A 37 5.06 7.44 12.39
C ILE A 37 6.57 7.50 12.65
N LYS A 38 7.37 7.55 11.58
CA LYS A 38 8.84 7.68 11.69
C LYS A 38 9.22 8.95 12.47
N GLY A 39 8.64 10.10 12.13
CA GLY A 39 8.88 11.36 12.82
C GLY A 39 8.51 11.31 14.31
N SER A 40 7.38 10.67 14.64
CA SER A 40 6.95 10.46 16.02
C SER A 40 7.90 9.58 16.83
N ILE A 41 8.52 8.58 16.21
CA ILE A 41 9.45 7.66 16.89
C ILE A 41 10.79 8.35 17.20
N TYR A 42 11.28 9.23 16.32
CA TYR A 42 12.57 9.91 16.50
C TYR A 42 12.48 11.27 17.23
N SER A 43 11.28 11.72 17.59
CA SER A 43 11.07 12.96 18.36
C SER A 43 11.06 12.74 19.88
N ILE A 44 11.80 11.72 20.36
CA ILE A 44 12.00 11.39 21.78
C ILE A 44 13.39 11.87 22.21
#